data_AF-A0A0R0F038-F1
#
_entry.id   AF-A0A0R0F038-F1
#
_cell.length_a   1.000
_cell.length_b   1.000
_cell.length_c   1.000
_cell.angle_alpha   90.00
_cell.angle_beta   90.00
_cell.angle_gamma   90.00
#
_symmetry.space_group_name_H-M   'P 1'
#
loop_
_entity.id
_entity.type
_entity.pdbx_description
1 polymer ?
#
loop_
_entity_poly.entity_id
_entity_poly.type
_entity_poly.pdbx_seq_one_letter_code
_entity_poly.pdbx_strand_id
1 'polypeptide(L)'
;KKESEWNEFEYQFISKKPSLTLELPKQELYKWKIHLPGFINLQILPRLVKRMKLADIMTILGDIWNYMVISPILILILEITTSVLAIVWLEREISAGIQQRIGHECAGPFGVLQTKENLIPSKGDILFSIGPSISVISIIISYSVIPLGYNFVLSDLNIGVFLWIVVLSIAPIGLLMSGYGSNNKYSFLGGL
;
A
#
# COMPACT_ATOMS: atom_id res chain seq x y z
N LYS A 1 -14.83 49.80 -43.57
CA LYS A 1 -16.12 50.29 -43.03
C LYS A 1 -17.28 49.33 -43.40
N LYS A 2 -17.11 48.01 -43.16
CA LYS A 2 -18.07 46.96 -43.58
C LYS A 2 -18.30 45.88 -42.50
N GLU A 3 -17.71 46.06 -41.32
CA GLU A 3 -17.78 45.12 -40.18
C GLU A 3 -19.09 45.25 -39.38
N SER A 4 -19.75 46.41 -39.42
CA SER A 4 -20.91 46.69 -38.53
C SER A 4 -22.19 45.98 -38.94
N GLU A 5 -22.37 45.64 -40.22
CA GLU A 5 -23.60 44.99 -40.70
C GLU A 5 -23.69 43.50 -40.31
N TRP A 6 -22.55 42.79 -40.24
CA TRP A 6 -22.54 41.38 -39.83
C TRP A 6 -22.90 41.18 -38.35
N ASN A 7 -22.44 42.10 -37.49
CA ASN A 7 -22.77 42.06 -36.06
C ASN A 7 -24.27 42.30 -35.83
N GLU A 8 -24.87 43.25 -36.55
CA GLU A 8 -26.30 43.57 -36.38
C GLU A 8 -27.21 42.43 -36.87
N PHE A 9 -26.77 41.69 -37.91
CA PHE A 9 -27.43 40.47 -38.34
C PHE A 9 -27.41 39.40 -37.24
N GLU A 10 -26.25 39.08 -36.65
CA GLU A 10 -26.19 38.08 -35.56
C GLU A 10 -27.08 38.44 -34.36
N TYR A 11 -27.13 39.71 -33.96
CA TYR A 11 -28.02 40.16 -32.87
C TYR A 11 -29.51 39.96 -33.20
N GLN A 12 -29.91 40.15 -34.47
CA GLN A 12 -31.30 39.92 -34.91
C GLN A 12 -31.67 38.43 -34.94
N PHE A 13 -30.74 37.53 -35.34
CA PHE A 13 -31.04 36.09 -35.40
C PHE A 13 -31.04 35.42 -34.02
N ILE A 14 -30.20 35.87 -33.09
CA ILE A 14 -30.20 35.32 -31.73
C ILE A 14 -31.48 35.72 -30.99
N SER A 15 -32.04 36.92 -31.21
CA SER A 15 -33.26 37.35 -30.50
C SER A 15 -34.55 36.72 -31.05
N LYS A 16 -34.52 36.08 -32.22
CA LYS A 16 -35.71 35.51 -32.88
C LYS A 16 -35.77 33.99 -32.88
N LYS A 17 -35.19 33.30 -31.90
CA LYS A 17 -35.79 32.04 -31.48
C LYS A 17 -36.99 32.40 -30.60
N PRO A 18 -38.24 32.26 -31.06
CA PRO A 18 -39.36 32.29 -30.13
C PRO A 18 -39.14 31.10 -29.21
N SER A 19 -38.56 31.36 -28.04
CA SER A 19 -38.81 30.54 -26.89
C SER A 19 -40.32 30.49 -26.81
N LEU A 20 -40.88 29.33 -27.14
CA LEU A 20 -42.22 28.99 -26.76
C LEU A 20 -42.18 29.01 -25.24
N THR A 21 -42.39 30.19 -24.68
CA THR A 21 -42.53 30.42 -23.26
C THR A 21 -43.90 29.85 -22.92
N LEU A 22 -43.98 28.52 -22.95
CA LEU A 22 -44.90 27.79 -22.11
C LEU A 22 -44.47 28.20 -20.71
N GLU A 23 -45.11 29.25 -20.21
CA GLU A 23 -45.24 29.52 -18.79
C GLU A 23 -45.94 28.29 -18.19
N LEU A 24 -45.20 27.18 -18.11
CA LEU A 24 -45.57 26.06 -17.29
C LEU A 24 -45.66 26.67 -15.89
N PRO A 25 -46.85 26.66 -15.27
CA PRO A 25 -46.99 27.23 -13.94
C PRO A 25 -45.87 26.65 -13.10
N LYS A 26 -45.13 27.53 -12.39
CA LYS A 26 -43.96 27.18 -11.57
C LYS A 26 -44.18 25.96 -10.66
N GLN A 27 -45.43 25.57 -10.47
CA GLN A 27 -45.86 24.35 -9.84
C GLN A 27 -45.33 23.04 -10.46
N GLU A 28 -45.23 22.91 -11.78
CA GLU A 28 -44.70 21.66 -12.36
C GLU A 28 -43.16 21.63 -12.38
N LEU A 29 -42.48 22.79 -12.31
CA LEU A 29 -41.01 22.87 -12.32
C LEU A 29 -40.37 22.34 -11.01
N TYR A 30 -41.09 22.36 -9.88
CA TYR A 30 -40.57 21.75 -8.65
C TYR A 30 -40.73 20.22 -8.61
N LYS A 31 -41.56 19.64 -9.48
CA LYS A 31 -41.95 18.23 -9.42
C LYS A 31 -40.83 17.27 -9.78
N TRP A 32 -39.91 17.70 -10.65
CA TRP A 32 -38.77 16.90 -11.12
C TRP A 32 -37.44 17.32 -10.50
N LYS A 33 -37.46 18.07 -9.40
CA LYS A 33 -36.25 18.33 -8.60
C LYS A 33 -35.86 17.04 -7.90
N ILE A 34 -35.05 16.24 -8.62
CA ILE A 34 -34.24 15.10 -8.21
C ILE A 34 -34.25 14.97 -6.69
N HIS A 35 -35.14 14.11 -6.17
CA HIS A 35 -34.97 13.60 -4.83
C HIS A 35 -33.60 12.94 -4.86
N LEU A 36 -32.62 13.60 -4.23
CA LEU A 36 -31.48 12.90 -3.67
C LEU A 36 -32.09 11.65 -3.02
N PRO A 37 -31.70 10.41 -3.35
CA PRO A 37 -32.09 9.25 -2.55
C PRO A 37 -31.37 9.35 -1.20
N GLY A 38 -31.67 10.41 -0.47
CA GLY A 38 -31.36 10.63 0.91
C GLY A 38 -32.37 9.84 1.70
N PHE A 39 -31.87 9.27 2.77
CA PHE A 39 -32.62 8.50 3.75
C PHE A 39 -32.91 7.08 3.30
N ILE A 40 -31.87 6.25 3.45
CA ILE A 40 -32.00 5.07 4.32
C ILE A 40 -32.96 5.45 5.45
N ASN A 41 -34.22 5.03 5.32
CA ASN A 41 -35.26 5.47 6.21
C ASN A 41 -34.96 4.89 7.60
N LEU A 42 -34.49 5.74 8.52
CA LEU A 42 -34.14 5.38 9.90
C LEU A 42 -35.33 4.74 10.64
N GLN A 43 -36.56 4.93 10.18
CA GLN A 43 -37.76 4.28 10.71
C GLN A 43 -37.82 2.77 10.40
N ILE A 44 -37.07 2.28 9.42
CA ILE A 44 -36.93 0.84 9.12
C ILE A 44 -35.99 0.16 10.13
N LEU A 45 -35.11 0.92 10.79
CA LEU A 45 -34.14 0.40 11.75
C LEU A 45 -34.77 -0.37 12.92
N PRO A 46 -35.79 0.14 13.65
CA PRO A 46 -36.44 -0.64 14.71
C PRO A 46 -37.10 -1.91 14.17
N ARG A 47 -37.54 -1.90 12.91
CA ARG A 47 -38.14 -3.07 12.25
C ARG A 47 -37.11 -4.14 11.92
N LEU A 48 -35.87 -3.75 11.59
CA LEU A 48 -34.76 -4.68 11.34
C LEU A 48 -34.15 -5.21 12.64
N VAL A 49 -33.96 -4.36 13.66
CA VAL A 49 -33.42 -4.79 14.96
C VAL A 49 -34.34 -5.83 15.61
N LYS A 50 -35.67 -5.66 15.52
CA LYS A 50 -36.62 -6.67 16.01
C LYS A 50 -36.57 -8.00 15.24
N ARG A 51 -36.07 -7.99 13.99
CA ARG A 51 -35.89 -9.17 13.15
C ARG A 51 -34.57 -9.89 13.41
N MET A 52 -33.53 -9.16 13.83
CA MET A 52 -32.23 -9.75 14.16
C MET A 52 -32.40 -10.66 15.38
N LYS A 53 -32.05 -11.94 15.21
CA LYS A 53 -31.96 -12.86 16.34
C LYS A 53 -30.76 -12.47 17.19
N LEU A 54 -30.78 -12.82 18.48
CA LEU A 54 -29.63 -12.64 19.36
C LEU A 54 -28.35 -13.26 18.75
N ALA A 55 -28.50 -14.40 18.06
CA ALA A 55 -27.42 -15.04 17.33
C ALA A 55 -26.80 -14.14 16.24
N ASP A 56 -27.61 -13.42 15.47
CA ASP A 56 -27.12 -12.50 14.41
C ASP A 56 -26.32 -11.33 15.02
N ILE A 57 -26.76 -10.85 16.19
CA ILE A 57 -26.03 -9.79 16.92
C ILE A 57 -24.68 -10.32 17.43
N MET A 58 -24.65 -11.56 17.93
CA MET A 58 -23.42 -12.19 18.41
C MET A 58 -22.42 -12.44 17.26
N THR A 59 -22.88 -12.84 16.08
CA THR A 59 -22.00 -13.02 14.91
C THR A 59 -21.45 -11.68 14.43
N ILE A 60 -22.28 -10.64 14.33
CA ILE A 60 -21.82 -9.29 13.93
C ILE A 60 -20.80 -8.74 14.93
N LEU A 61 -21.02 -8.93 16.23
CA LEU A 61 -20.07 -8.50 17.27
C LEU A 61 -18.75 -9.27 17.18
N GLY A 62 -18.81 -10.58 16.94
CA GLY A 62 -17.64 -11.43 16.72
C GLY A 62 -16.83 -11.01 15.49
N ASP A 63 -17.51 -10.69 14.39
CA ASP A 63 -16.86 -10.19 13.17
C ASP A 63 -16.18 -8.85 13.42
N ILE A 64 -16.86 -7.90 14.08
CA ILE A 64 -16.27 -6.60 14.44
C ILE A 64 -15.01 -6.78 15.29
N TRP A 65 -15.06 -7.67 16.29
CA TRP A 65 -13.90 -7.98 17.14
C TRP A 65 -12.74 -8.55 16.31
N ASN A 66 -13.01 -9.51 15.43
CA ASN A 66 -12.00 -10.09 14.56
C ASN A 66 -11.35 -9.05 13.65
N TYR A 67 -12.11 -8.14 13.04
CA TYR A 67 -11.55 -7.06 12.22
C TYR A 67 -10.69 -6.09 13.05
N MET A 68 -11.08 -5.76 14.27
CA MET A 68 -10.33 -4.85 15.14
C MET A 68 -8.96 -5.42 15.55
N VAL A 69 -8.86 -6.74 15.73
CA VAL A 69 -7.61 -7.42 16.08
C VAL A 69 -6.73 -7.70 14.85
N ILE A 70 -7.34 -8.15 13.74
CA ILE A 70 -6.59 -8.59 12.56
C ILE A 70 -6.13 -7.41 11.70
N SER A 71 -6.95 -6.37 11.54
CA SER A 71 -6.63 -5.18 10.74
C SER A 71 -5.26 -4.58 11.06
N PRO A 72 -4.90 -4.29 12.33
CA PRO A 72 -3.60 -3.70 12.62
C PRO A 72 -2.44 -4.64 12.33
N ILE A 73 -2.57 -5.96 12.57
CA ILE A 73 -1.53 -6.95 12.25
C ILE A 73 -1.26 -6.97 10.74
N LEU A 74 -2.31 -6.90 9.91
CA LEU A 74 -2.18 -6.84 8.46
C LEU A 74 -1.51 -5.55 7.98
N ILE A 75 -1.89 -4.40 8.56
CA ILE A 75 -1.28 -3.10 8.25
C ILE A 75 0.23 -3.15 8.55
N LEU A 76 0.62 -3.71 9.70
CA LEU A 76 2.02 -3.85 10.08
C LEU A 76 2.81 -4.69 9.07
N ILE A 77 2.28 -5.84 8.65
CA ILE A 77 2.96 -6.71 7.67
C ILE A 77 3.12 -6.00 6.32
N LEU A 78 2.08 -5.29 5.86
CA LEU A 78 2.12 -4.52 4.62
C LEU A 78 3.14 -3.37 4.70
N GLU A 79 3.20 -2.67 5.82
CA GLU A 79 4.14 -1.57 6.03
C GLU A 79 5.59 -2.06 6.08
N ILE A 80 5.86 -3.17 6.77
CA ILE A 80 7.19 -3.80 6.81
C ILE A 80 7.61 -4.26 5.40
N THR A 81 6.72 -4.93 4.67
CA THR A 81 7.06 -5.44 3.32
C THR A 81 7.30 -4.28 2.35
N THR A 82 6.46 -3.25 2.38
CA THR A 82 6.57 -2.08 1.49
C THR A 82 7.82 -1.27 1.81
N SER A 83 8.16 -1.08 3.10
CA SER A 83 9.36 -0.36 3.50
C SER A 83 10.64 -1.08 3.08
N VAL A 84 10.73 -2.41 3.24
CA VAL A 84 11.88 -3.20 2.77
C VAL A 84 12.05 -3.08 1.26
N LEU A 85 10.97 -3.18 0.48
CA LEU A 85 11.02 -3.03 -0.97
C LEU A 85 11.45 -1.62 -1.39
N ALA A 86 10.94 -0.59 -0.71
CA ALA A 86 11.31 0.80 -0.97
C ALA A 86 12.80 1.07 -0.68
N ILE A 87 13.32 0.53 0.42
CA ILE A 87 14.74 0.66 0.78
C ILE A 87 15.64 -0.03 -0.25
N VAL A 88 15.31 -1.27 -0.65
CA VAL A 88 16.08 -2.00 -1.67
C VAL A 88 16.03 -1.29 -3.03
N TRP A 89 14.88 -0.73 -3.40
CA TRP A 89 14.74 0.06 -4.62
C TRP A 89 15.61 1.32 -4.56
N LEU A 90 15.55 2.05 -3.45
CA LEU A 90 16.31 3.27 -3.21
C LEU A 90 17.83 3.00 -3.17
N GLU A 91 18.28 1.90 -2.57
CA GLU A 91 19.69 1.51 -2.55
C GLU A 91 20.26 1.33 -3.96
N ARG A 92 19.48 0.69 -4.86
CA ARG A 92 19.90 0.47 -6.25
C ARG A 92 19.94 1.76 -7.06
N GLU A 93 18.96 2.65 -6.84
CA GLU A 93 18.88 3.92 -7.54
C GLU A 93 19.99 4.89 -7.11
N ILE A 94 20.23 4.99 -5.80
CA ILE A 94 21.34 5.80 -5.26
C ILE A 94 22.68 5.25 -5.75
N SER A 95 22.86 3.92 -5.75
CA SER A 95 24.10 3.30 -6.23
C SER A 95 24.35 3.56 -7.72
N ALA A 96 23.30 3.55 -8.54
CA ALA A 96 23.41 3.91 -9.96
C ALA A 96 23.78 5.38 -10.14
N GLY A 97 23.17 6.27 -9.34
CA GLY A 97 23.48 7.71 -9.33
C GLY A 97 24.94 8.00 -8.96
N ILE A 98 25.48 7.33 -7.93
CA ILE A 98 26.89 7.46 -7.52
C ILE A 98 27.84 6.99 -8.63
N GLN A 99 27.48 5.91 -9.33
CA GLN A 99 28.27 5.37 -10.44
C GLN A 99 28.10 6.15 -11.76
N GLN A 100 27.33 7.24 -11.77
CA GLN A 100 26.96 8.00 -12.96
C GLN A 100 26.45 7.12 -14.11
N ARG A 101 25.74 6.03 -13.79
CA ARG A 101 25.08 5.17 -14.76
C ARG A 101 23.58 5.37 -14.67
N ILE A 102 22.90 5.22 -15.80
CA ILE A 102 21.45 5.17 -15.82
C ILE A 102 21.01 3.98 -14.96
N GLY A 103 20.15 4.27 -13.99
CA GLY A 103 19.63 3.33 -13.02
C GLY A 103 18.53 2.45 -13.62
N HIS A 104 17.51 2.19 -12.82
CA HIS A 104 16.49 1.18 -13.11
C HIS A 104 15.47 1.67 -14.15
N GLU A 105 15.85 1.73 -15.43
CA GLU A 105 14.99 2.27 -16.50
C GLU A 105 14.47 1.23 -17.50
N CYS A 106 15.05 0.02 -17.58
CA CYS A 106 14.74 -0.92 -18.67
C CYS A 106 13.61 -1.93 -18.39
N ALA A 107 13.15 -2.10 -17.15
CA ALA A 107 12.20 -3.15 -16.76
C ALA A 107 10.90 -2.62 -16.14
N GLY A 108 10.18 -1.77 -16.88
CA GLY A 108 8.88 -1.22 -16.48
C GLY A 108 8.95 0.13 -15.77
N PRO A 109 7.80 0.71 -15.36
CA PRO A 109 7.77 2.02 -14.70
C PRO A 109 8.64 1.98 -13.43
N PHE A 110 9.72 2.75 -13.39
CA PHE A 110 10.73 2.75 -12.30
C PHE A 110 11.53 1.43 -12.12
N GLY A 111 11.52 0.53 -13.10
CA GLY A 111 12.35 -0.69 -13.12
C GLY A 111 11.91 -1.81 -12.16
N VAL A 112 10.77 -1.67 -11.48
CA VAL A 112 10.32 -2.62 -10.43
C VAL A 112 10.14 -4.07 -10.91
N LEU A 113 9.97 -4.31 -12.21
CA LEU A 113 9.72 -5.65 -12.77
C LEU A 113 10.99 -6.43 -13.15
N GLN A 114 12.19 -5.95 -12.80
CA GLN A 114 13.41 -6.67 -13.14
C GLN A 114 13.49 -8.04 -12.42
N THR A 115 13.27 -9.12 -13.15
CA THR A 115 13.46 -10.49 -12.66
C THR A 115 14.94 -10.73 -12.38
N LYS A 116 15.26 -11.22 -11.17
CA LYS A 116 16.61 -11.61 -10.80
C LYS A 116 17.10 -12.72 -11.74
N GLU A 117 18.24 -12.51 -12.38
CA GLU A 117 18.95 -13.59 -13.04
C GLU A 117 19.36 -14.61 -11.97
N ASN A 118 18.90 -15.85 -12.12
CA ASN A 118 19.14 -16.90 -11.15
C ASN A 118 20.58 -17.42 -11.29
N LEU A 119 21.55 -16.68 -10.76
CA LEU A 119 22.95 -17.06 -10.73
C LEU A 119 23.21 -17.99 -9.54
N ILE A 120 22.67 -19.21 -9.59
CA ILE A 120 23.07 -20.26 -8.64
C ILE A 120 24.39 -20.84 -9.17
N PRO A 121 25.52 -20.70 -8.45
CA PRO A 121 26.76 -21.33 -8.89
C PRO A 121 26.55 -22.86 -8.91
N SER A 122 26.96 -23.52 -10.01
CA SER A 122 26.81 -24.99 -10.18
C SER A 122 27.54 -25.81 -9.10
N LYS A 123 28.47 -25.20 -8.37
CA LYS A 123 29.19 -25.76 -7.21
C LYS A 123 28.83 -25.07 -5.89
N GLY A 124 27.72 -24.33 -5.85
CA GLY A 124 27.24 -23.67 -4.65
C GLY A 124 26.68 -24.68 -3.66
N ASP A 125 27.20 -24.68 -2.44
CA ASP A 125 26.66 -25.49 -1.36
C ASP A 125 25.29 -24.94 -0.92
N ILE A 126 24.50 -25.78 -0.24
CA ILE A 126 23.21 -25.37 0.37
C ILE A 126 23.32 -24.11 1.25
N LEU A 127 24.52 -23.82 1.76
CA LEU A 127 24.84 -22.63 2.55
C LEU A 127 24.63 -21.32 1.77
N PHE A 128 24.83 -21.30 0.45
CA PHE A 128 24.62 -20.11 -0.37
C PHE A 128 23.15 -19.67 -0.37
N SER A 129 22.22 -20.64 -0.39
CA SER A 129 20.79 -20.34 -0.36
C SER A 129 20.29 -20.06 1.06
N ILE A 130 20.84 -20.74 2.08
CA ILE A 130 20.39 -20.64 3.46
C ILE A 130 20.93 -19.37 4.14
N GLY A 131 22.13 -18.90 3.77
CA GLY A 131 22.79 -17.73 4.36
C GLY A 131 21.90 -16.47 4.37
N PRO A 132 21.41 -16.01 3.21
CA PRO A 132 20.51 -14.86 3.14
C PRO A 132 19.20 -15.08 3.90
N SER A 133 18.68 -16.31 3.94
CA SER A 133 17.49 -16.64 4.72
C SER A 133 17.72 -16.43 6.22
N ILE A 134 18.88 -16.81 6.75
CA ILE A 134 19.22 -16.60 8.17
C ILE A 134 19.27 -15.09 8.50
N SER A 135 19.91 -14.29 7.64
CA SER A 135 19.98 -12.83 7.84
C SER A 135 18.59 -12.18 7.83
N VAL A 136 17.72 -12.57 6.89
CA VAL A 136 16.34 -12.07 6.81
C VAL A 136 15.52 -12.50 8.03
N ILE A 137 15.64 -13.75 8.47
CA ILE A 137 14.93 -14.25 9.67
C ILE A 137 15.37 -13.49 10.92
N SER A 138 16.66 -13.24 11.10
CA SER A 138 17.17 -12.43 12.22
C SER A 138 16.54 -11.03 12.24
N ILE A 139 16.44 -10.36 11.09
CA ILE A 139 15.81 -9.04 10.99
C ILE A 139 14.32 -9.11 11.31
N ILE A 140 13.59 -10.12 10.83
CA ILE A 140 12.16 -10.28 11.13
C ILE A 140 11.94 -10.51 12.64
N ILE A 141 12.77 -11.32 13.30
CA ILE A 141 12.70 -11.52 14.76
C ILE A 141 12.98 -10.20 15.50
N SER A 142 13.93 -9.42 15.00
CA SER A 142 14.31 -8.12 15.55
C SER A 142 13.14 -7.13 15.57
N TYR A 143 12.29 -7.11 14.54
CA TYR A 143 11.08 -6.28 14.50
C TYR A 143 10.04 -6.66 15.56
N SER A 144 10.00 -7.91 16.02
CA SER A 144 9.04 -8.35 17.05
C SER A 144 9.29 -7.71 18.42
N VAL A 145 10.49 -7.17 18.65
CA VAL A 145 10.90 -6.59 19.93
C VAL A 145 10.60 -5.09 19.99
N ILE A 146 10.41 -4.45 18.83
CA ILE A 146 10.20 -3.00 18.75
C ILE A 146 8.73 -2.69 19.01
N PRO A 147 8.39 -1.85 20.03
CA PRO A 147 7.02 -1.39 20.24
C PRO A 147 6.64 -0.37 19.15
N LEU A 148 5.56 -0.62 18.40
CA LEU A 148 5.13 0.21 17.27
C LEU A 148 4.14 1.31 17.69
N GLY A 149 3.62 1.24 18.91
CA GLY A 149 2.76 2.27 19.47
C GLY A 149 2.29 1.96 20.88
N TYR A 150 1.61 2.94 21.50
CA TYR A 150 1.16 2.90 22.90
C TYR A 150 0.32 1.67 23.26
N ASN A 151 -0.46 1.14 22.31
CA ASN A 151 -1.30 -0.05 22.49
C ASN A 151 -0.84 -1.24 21.63
N PHE A 152 0.23 -1.10 20.86
CA PHE A 152 0.74 -2.12 19.94
C PHE A 152 2.15 -2.54 20.33
N VAL A 153 2.22 -3.22 21.48
CA VAL A 153 3.45 -3.91 21.90
C VAL A 153 3.25 -5.40 21.64
N LEU A 154 4.04 -5.96 20.71
CA LEU A 154 4.00 -7.40 20.42
C LEU A 154 4.57 -8.24 21.58
N SER A 155 5.55 -7.68 22.31
CA SER A 155 6.18 -8.35 23.45
C SER A 155 6.80 -7.32 24.39
N ASP A 156 6.14 -7.06 25.54
CA ASP A 156 6.69 -6.22 26.61
C ASP A 156 7.79 -7.00 27.36
N LEU A 157 8.98 -7.02 26.76
CA LEU A 157 10.16 -7.62 27.34
C LEU A 157 10.96 -6.53 28.06
N ASN A 158 11.13 -6.66 29.38
CA ASN A 158 12.04 -5.79 30.15
C ASN A 158 13.47 -5.77 29.59
N ILE A 159 13.85 -6.81 28.84
CA ILE A 159 15.17 -7.02 28.24
C ILE A 159 15.09 -6.85 26.71
N GLY A 160 14.13 -6.08 26.20
CA GLY A 160 13.89 -5.91 24.75
C GLY A 160 15.12 -5.42 23.99
N VAL A 161 15.73 -4.30 24.42
CA VAL A 161 16.90 -3.73 23.72
C VAL A 161 18.09 -4.70 23.68
N PHE A 162 18.30 -5.46 24.75
CA PHE A 162 19.39 -6.45 24.78
C PHE A 162 19.11 -7.61 23.82
N LEU A 163 17.88 -8.16 23.81
CA LEU A 163 17.50 -9.18 22.84
C LEU A 163 17.61 -8.68 21.40
N TRP A 164 17.25 -7.42 21.16
CA TRP A 164 17.38 -6.77 19.86
C TRP A 164 18.83 -6.76 19.36
N ILE A 165 19.79 -6.34 20.19
CA ILE A 165 21.22 -6.33 19.86
C ILE A 165 21.75 -7.75 19.64
N VAL A 166 21.36 -8.71 20.49
CA VAL A 166 21.79 -10.12 20.36
C VAL A 166 21.31 -10.71 19.03
N VAL A 167 20.04 -10.50 18.68
CA VAL A 167 19.47 -11.03 17.44
C VAL A 167 20.12 -10.37 16.22
N LEU A 168 20.32 -9.04 16.25
CA LEU A 168 21.00 -8.31 15.17
C LEU A 168 22.45 -8.77 14.96
N SER A 169 23.13 -9.19 16.03
CA SER A 169 24.51 -9.71 15.95
C SER A 169 24.61 -11.03 15.17
N ILE A 170 23.49 -11.73 14.94
CA ILE A 170 23.43 -12.97 14.15
C ILE A 170 23.34 -12.67 12.65
N ALA A 171 22.85 -11.50 12.24
CA ALA A 171 22.63 -11.16 10.84
C ALA A 171 23.91 -11.22 9.96
N PRO A 172 25.09 -10.74 10.41
CA PRO A 172 26.34 -10.86 9.66
C PRO A 172 26.79 -12.31 9.44
N ILE A 173 26.46 -13.22 10.37
CA ILE A 173 26.82 -14.64 10.27
C ILE A 173 26.15 -15.28 9.04
N GLY A 174 24.90 -14.90 8.74
CA GLY A 174 24.20 -15.35 7.54
C GLY A 174 24.86 -14.88 6.24
N LEU A 175 25.39 -13.65 6.21
CA LEU A 175 26.15 -13.11 5.08
C LEU A 175 27.46 -13.88 4.87
N LEU A 176 28.18 -14.18 5.95
CA LEU A 176 29.41 -14.98 5.89
C LEU A 176 29.15 -16.41 5.43
N MET A 177 28.06 -17.04 5.88
CA MET A 177 27.63 -18.36 5.38
C MET A 177 27.33 -18.33 3.88
N SER A 178 26.67 -17.27 3.39
CA SER A 178 26.42 -17.06 1.96
C SER A 178 27.73 -16.90 1.18
N GLY A 179 28.68 -16.12 1.70
CA GLY A 179 29.98 -15.90 1.08
C GLY A 179 30.81 -17.18 0.99
N TYR A 180 30.80 -18.00 2.05
CA TYR A 180 31.49 -19.30 2.10
C TYR A 180 30.85 -20.30 1.12
N GLY A 181 29.52 -20.41 1.12
CA GLY A 181 28.78 -21.33 0.23
C GLY A 181 28.88 -20.99 -1.27
N SER A 182 29.27 -19.76 -1.62
CA SER A 182 29.53 -19.33 -3.01
C SER A 182 30.76 -20.01 -3.63
N ASN A 183 31.59 -20.70 -2.83
CA ASN A 183 32.83 -21.35 -3.28
C ASN A 183 33.78 -20.37 -4.01
N ASN A 184 33.81 -19.12 -3.55
CA ASN A 184 34.66 -18.06 -4.09
C ASN A 184 35.35 -17.29 -2.95
N LYS A 185 36.68 -17.23 -3.00
CA LYS A 185 37.50 -16.56 -1.96
C LYS A 185 37.14 -15.08 -1.80
N TYR A 186 36.79 -14.41 -2.90
CA TYR A 186 36.42 -13.00 -2.89
C TYR A 186 35.03 -12.74 -2.33
N SER A 187 34.09 -13.69 -2.51
CA SER A 187 32.74 -13.57 -1.96
C SER A 187 32.73 -13.64 -0.44
N PHE A 188 33.64 -14.42 0.17
CA PHE A 188 33.78 -14.45 1.62
C PHE A 188 34.35 -13.14 2.18
N LEU A 189 35.37 -12.56 1.54
CA LEU A 189 35.95 -11.27 1.94
C LEU A 189 34.96 -10.10 1.77
N GLY A 190 34.12 -10.13 0.73
CA GLY A 190 33.10 -9.09 0.53
C GLY A 190 31.94 -9.13 1.54
N GLY A 191 31.86 -10.16 2.40
CA GLY A 191 30.87 -10.26 3.47
C GLY A 191 31.34 -9.75 4.84
N LEU A 192 32.61 -9.34 4.96
CA LEU A 192 33.20 -8.70 6.16
C LEU A 192 33.19 -7.18 6.01
#